data_AF-A0A7L2TBS0-F1
#
_entry.id   AF-A0A7L2TBS0-F1
#
_cell.length_a   1.000
_cell.length_b   1.000
_cell.length_c   1.000
_cell.angle_alpha   90.00
_cell.angle_beta   90.00
_cell.angle_gamma   90.00
#
_symmetry.space_group_name_H-M   'P 1'
#
loop_
_entity.id
_entity.type
_entity.pdbx_description
1 polymer ?
#
loop_
_entity_poly.entity_id
_entity_poly.type
_entity_poly.pdbx_seq_one_letter_code
_entity_poly.pdbx_strand_id
1 'polypeptide(L)'
;DRIPWLCALHDILRREDASRQDAILACSALKKMYRRVLISGASAIESNQPEQPGEKPALKILFVHLDGPMDIIADRLKKRRGHFMPPELLKSQFDTLEPPSAPENFITVSLEKSLPEIVLEIESAILQG
;
A
#
# COMPACT_ATOMS: atom_id res chain seq x y z
N ASP A 1 5.28 -12.71 -12.34
CA ASP A 1 5.94 -11.43 -11.99
C ASP A 1 4.87 -10.35 -11.82
N ARG A 2 4.97 -9.46 -10.82
CA ARG A 2 3.97 -8.40 -10.51
C ARG A 2 4.36 -7.02 -11.04
N ILE A 3 5.59 -6.88 -11.54
CA ILE A 3 6.18 -5.58 -11.89
C ILE A 3 5.41 -4.83 -13.00
N PRO A 4 5.05 -5.45 -14.15
CA PRO A 4 4.32 -4.74 -15.21
C PRO A 4 2.96 -4.18 -14.73
N TRP A 5 2.29 -4.91 -13.85
CA TRP A 5 1.02 -4.48 -13.25
C TRP A 5 1.21 -3.28 -12.33
N LEU A 6 2.26 -3.27 -11.50
CA LEU A 6 2.58 -2.14 -10.63
C LEU A 6 2.97 -0.88 -11.43
N CYS A 7 3.69 -1.04 -12.54
CA CYS A 7 3.98 0.07 -13.46
C CYS A 7 2.69 0.65 -14.06
N ALA A 8 1.75 -0.21 -14.50
CA ALA A 8 0.46 0.27 -15.00
C ALA A 8 -0.34 1.03 -13.93
N LEU A 9 -0.30 0.59 -12.66
CA LEU A 9 -0.91 1.32 -11.55
C LEU A 9 -0.23 2.67 -11.30
N HIS A 10 1.10 2.73 -11.38
CA HIS A 10 1.85 3.99 -11.31
C HIS A 10 1.40 4.96 -12.40
N ASP A 11 1.26 4.50 -13.64
CA ASP A 11 0.84 5.35 -14.76
C ASP A 11 -0.59 5.89 -14.58
N ILE A 12 -1.50 5.08 -14.01
CA ILE A 12 -2.84 5.53 -13.64
C ILE A 12 -2.76 6.62 -12.56
N LEU A 13 -2.03 6.38 -11.47
CA LEU A 13 -1.86 7.37 -10.39
C LEU A 13 -1.24 8.67 -10.91
N ARG A 14 -0.25 8.57 -11.79
CA ARG A 14 0.41 9.71 -12.41
C ARG A 14 -0.54 10.54 -13.29
N ARG A 15 -1.43 9.87 -14.02
CA ARG A 15 -2.45 10.55 -14.83
C ARG A 15 -3.43 11.35 -13.97
N GLU A 16 -3.87 10.78 -12.85
CA GLU A 16 -4.79 11.45 -11.93
C GLU A 16 -4.09 12.65 -11.24
N ASP A 17 -2.85 12.48 -10.76
CA ASP A 17 -2.03 13.55 -10.19
C ASP A 17 -1.81 14.70 -11.19
N ALA A 18 -1.45 14.39 -12.43
CA ALA A 18 -1.29 15.39 -13.50
C ALA A 18 -2.60 16.13 -13.82
N SER A 19 -3.75 15.49 -13.57
CA SER A 19 -5.08 16.06 -13.74
C SER A 19 -5.55 16.82 -12.48
N ARG A 20 -4.70 16.94 -11.45
CA ARG A 20 -5.03 17.51 -10.13
C ARG A 20 -6.26 16.87 -9.50
N GLN A 21 -6.40 15.56 -9.65
CA GLN A 21 -7.43 14.76 -9.00
C GLN A 21 -6.81 13.91 -7.90
N ASP A 22 -7.51 13.75 -6.79
CA ASP A 22 -7.12 12.82 -5.73
C ASP A 22 -7.50 11.38 -6.13
N ALA A 23 -6.61 10.42 -5.83
CA ALA A 23 -6.83 9.02 -6.13
C ALA A 23 -6.57 8.13 -4.91
N ILE A 24 -7.46 7.19 -4.66
CA ILE A 24 -7.29 6.13 -3.65
C ILE A 24 -7.13 4.79 -4.37
N LEU A 25 -6.02 4.11 -4.10
CA LEU A 25 -5.70 2.80 -4.67
C LEU A 25 -5.68 1.74 -3.57
N ALA A 26 -6.56 0.75 -3.67
CA ALA A 26 -6.46 -0.47 -2.88
C ALA A 26 -5.44 -1.42 -3.50
N CYS A 27 -4.26 -1.55 -2.89
CA CYS A 27 -3.20 -2.45 -3.32
C CYS A 27 -2.48 -3.04 -2.11
N SER A 28 -2.21 -4.35 -2.11
CA SER A 28 -1.55 -4.99 -0.97
C SER A 28 -0.10 -4.52 -0.78
N ALA A 29 0.58 -4.12 -1.87
CA ALA A 29 1.92 -3.52 -1.89
C ALA A 29 2.90 -4.04 -0.80
N LEU A 30 2.93 -5.38 -0.64
CA LEU A 30 3.48 -6.03 0.55
C LEU A 30 4.99 -5.83 0.70
N LYS A 31 5.71 -5.73 -0.42
CA LYS A 31 7.16 -5.54 -0.44
C LYS A 31 7.51 -4.06 -0.63
N LYS A 32 8.61 -3.62 -0.03
CA LYS A 32 9.19 -2.29 -0.24
C LYS A 32 9.43 -2.01 -1.72
N MET A 33 9.93 -3.00 -2.47
CA MET A 33 10.11 -2.86 -3.92
C MET A 33 8.79 -2.54 -4.65
N TYR A 34 7.67 -3.11 -4.22
CA TYR A 34 6.38 -2.83 -4.85
C TYR A 34 5.93 -1.39 -4.59
N ARG A 35 6.13 -0.88 -3.37
CA ARG A 35 5.86 0.51 -3.03
C ARG A 35 6.77 1.47 -3.79
N ARG A 36 8.05 1.13 -3.95
CA ARG A 36 9.00 1.91 -4.77
C ARG A 36 8.56 2.01 -6.24
N VAL A 37 8.07 0.91 -6.82
CA VAL A 37 7.53 0.93 -8.21
C VAL A 37 6.27 1.80 -8.30
N LEU A 38 5.38 1.78 -7.30
CA LEU A 38 4.21 2.67 -7.30
C LEU A 38 4.62 4.16 -7.24
N ILE A 39 5.68 4.48 -6.51
CA ILE A 39 6.18 5.86 -6.37
C ILE A 39 6.91 6.33 -7.63
N SER A 40 7.80 5.51 -8.18
CA SER A 40 8.77 5.94 -9.22
C SER A 40 8.53 5.35 -10.61
N GLY A 41 7.64 4.36 -10.73
CA GLY A 41 7.35 3.69 -12.01
C GLY A 41 8.48 2.79 -12.47
N ALA A 42 8.66 2.66 -13.79
CA ALA A 42 9.66 1.77 -14.39
C ALA A 42 11.12 2.12 -13.98
N SER A 43 11.40 3.39 -13.67
CA SER A 43 12.73 3.83 -13.22
C SER A 43 13.17 3.18 -11.91
N ALA A 44 12.23 2.70 -11.08
CA ALA A 44 12.54 1.94 -9.87
C ALA A 44 13.27 0.62 -10.15
N ILE A 45 13.12 0.09 -11.37
CA ILE A 45 13.65 -1.21 -11.79
C ILE A 45 14.97 -1.03 -12.54
N GLU A 46 15.07 0.02 -13.33
CA GLU A 46 16.24 0.31 -14.17
C GLU A 46 17.43 0.82 -13.35
N SER A 47 17.16 1.49 -12.23
CA SER A 47 18.17 1.97 -11.30
C SER A 47 18.67 0.85 -10.39
N ASN A 48 19.77 0.18 -10.77
CA ASN A 48 20.59 -0.62 -9.85
C ASN A 48 21.32 0.23 -8.78
N GLN A 49 21.06 1.53 -8.74
CA GLN A 49 21.62 2.45 -7.76
C GLN A 49 20.70 2.56 -6.53
N PRO A 50 21.28 2.62 -5.31
CA PRO A 50 20.54 2.99 -4.12
C PRO A 50 19.84 4.34 -4.31
N GLU A 51 18.68 4.51 -3.68
CA GLU A 51 17.99 5.82 -3.63
C GLU A 51 18.98 6.88 -3.13
N GLN A 52 19.21 7.90 -3.96
CA GLN A 52 20.14 8.96 -3.59
C GLN A 52 19.42 9.92 -2.63
N PRO A 53 20.05 10.31 -1.51
CA PRO A 53 19.48 11.32 -0.62
C PRO A 53 19.21 12.61 -1.41
N GLY A 54 17.93 12.98 -1.56
CA GLY A 54 17.50 14.18 -2.30
C GLY A 54 16.86 13.93 -3.66
N GLU A 55 16.77 12.68 -4.12
CA GLU A 55 15.97 12.35 -5.31
C GLU A 55 14.48 12.65 -5.01
N LYS A 56 13.86 13.52 -5.82
CA LYS A 56 12.43 13.82 -5.66
C LYS A 56 11.62 12.64 -6.21
N PRO A 57 10.69 12.07 -5.43
CA PRO A 57 9.85 10.99 -5.91
C PRO A 57 8.98 11.48 -7.07
N ALA A 58 8.72 10.60 -8.05
CA ALA A 58 7.88 10.95 -9.20
C ALA A 58 6.43 11.21 -8.79
N LEU A 59 5.94 10.52 -7.75
CA LEU A 59 4.64 10.75 -7.12
C LEU A 59 4.78 10.85 -5.60
N LYS A 60 3.98 11.73 -4.99
CA LYS A 60 3.81 11.76 -3.54
C LYS A 60 2.64 10.86 -3.17
N ILE A 61 2.94 9.69 -2.61
CA ILE A 61 1.92 8.70 -2.21
C ILE A 61 1.95 8.58 -0.68
N LEU A 62 0.77 8.62 -0.04
CA LEU A 62 0.60 8.22 1.35
C LEU A 62 0.18 6.75 1.39
N PHE A 63 1.00 5.89 2.01
CA PHE A 63 0.64 4.50 2.23
C PHE A 63 -0.16 4.35 3.52
N VAL A 64 -1.38 3.84 3.41
CA VAL A 64 -2.20 3.47 4.57
C VAL A 64 -2.01 1.97 4.83
N HIS A 65 -1.19 1.65 5.84
CA HIS A 65 -0.96 0.28 6.27
C HIS A 65 -2.02 -0.13 7.31
N LEU A 66 -2.96 -0.97 6.88
CA LEU A 66 -3.95 -1.57 7.76
C LEU A 66 -3.34 -2.78 8.47
N ASP A 67 -2.86 -2.57 9.69
CA ASP A 67 -2.15 -3.57 10.47
C ASP A 67 -3.07 -4.26 11.49
N GLY A 68 -2.87 -5.55 11.71
CA GLY A 68 -3.62 -6.26 12.74
C GLY A 68 -3.23 -7.72 12.81
N PRO A 69 -3.57 -8.38 13.94
CA PRO A 69 -3.20 -9.76 14.14
C PRO A 69 -3.93 -10.69 13.16
N MET A 70 -3.24 -11.76 12.78
CA MET A 70 -3.67 -12.68 11.71
C MET A 70 -5.05 -13.30 11.99
N ASP A 71 -5.36 -13.56 13.25
CA ASP A 71 -6.64 -14.11 13.72
C ASP A 71 -7.82 -13.18 13.41
N ILE A 72 -7.69 -11.87 13.66
CA ILE A 72 -8.72 -10.88 13.33
C ILE A 72 -8.96 -10.84 11.82
N ILE A 73 -7.90 -10.87 11.02
CA ILE A 73 -8.01 -10.87 9.56
C ILE A 73 -8.67 -12.18 9.07
N ALA A 74 -8.24 -13.32 9.61
CA ALA A 74 -8.81 -14.62 9.28
C ALA A 74 -10.31 -14.69 9.61
N ASP A 75 -10.72 -14.19 10.77
CA ASP A 75 -12.12 -14.18 11.18
C ASP A 75 -12.98 -13.23 10.35
N ARG A 76 -12.44 -12.08 9.93
CA ARG A 76 -13.11 -11.18 8.97
C ARG A 76 -13.28 -11.83 7.60
N LEU A 77 -12.29 -12.60 7.13
CA LEU A 77 -12.36 -13.32 5.85
C LEU A 77 -13.39 -14.45 5.90
N LYS A 78 -13.44 -15.25 6.98
CA LYS A 78 -14.43 -16.33 7.15
C LYS A 78 -15.88 -15.83 7.09
N LYS A 79 -16.13 -14.61 7.55
CA LYS A 79 -17.47 -13.99 7.54
C LYS A 79 -17.89 -13.53 6.14
N ARG A 80 -16.97 -13.42 5.17
CA ARG A 80 -17.29 -13.05 3.79
C ARG A 80 -17.93 -14.24 3.06
N ARG A 81 -19.11 -14.02 2.48
CA ARG A 81 -19.77 -15.01 1.62
C ARG A 81 -19.18 -14.93 0.20
N GLY A 82 -18.90 -16.07 -0.43
CA GLY A 82 -18.54 -16.13 -1.86
C GLY A 82 -17.06 -16.08 -2.21
N HIS A 83 -16.15 -15.87 -1.24
CA HIS A 83 -14.71 -15.90 -1.49
C HIS A 83 -14.00 -16.71 -0.39
N PHE A 84 -13.71 -17.98 -0.68
CA PHE A 84 -12.87 -18.80 0.18
C PHE A 84 -11.42 -18.39 -0.03
N MET A 85 -10.80 -17.80 0.99
CA MET A 85 -9.37 -17.52 0.99
C MET A 85 -8.67 -18.64 1.76
N PRO A 86 -7.81 -19.44 1.12
CA PRO A 86 -7.09 -20.51 1.81
C PRO A 86 -6.27 -19.93 2.97
N PRO A 87 -6.30 -20.53 4.18
CA PRO A 87 -5.48 -20.08 5.31
C PRO A 87 -3.98 -19.95 4.96
N GLU A 88 -3.49 -20.80 4.06
CA GLU A 88 -2.11 -20.81 3.57
C GLU A 88 -1.78 -19.53 2.80
N LEU A 89 -2.76 -18.97 2.08
CA LEU A 89 -2.59 -17.71 1.37
C LEU A 89 -2.44 -16.54 2.35
N LEU A 90 -3.26 -16.51 3.41
CA LEU A 90 -3.13 -15.48 4.45
C LEU A 90 -1.73 -15.54 5.09
N LYS A 91 -1.28 -16.74 5.47
CA LYS A 91 0.06 -16.94 6.01
C LYS A 91 1.15 -16.43 5.06
N SER A 92 1.09 -16.81 3.78
CA SER A 92 2.07 -16.36 2.78
C SER A 92 2.12 -14.84 2.60
N GLN A 93 1.00 -14.14 2.80
CA GLN A 93 0.92 -12.68 2.70
C GLN A 93 1.62 -12.02 3.89
N PHE A 94 1.44 -12.56 5.10
CA PHE A 94 2.19 -12.13 6.28
C PHE A 94 3.69 -12.43 6.15
N ASP A 95 4.05 -13.61 5.67
CA ASP A 95 5.46 -13.98 5.42
C ASP A 95 6.13 -13.09 4.36
N THR A 96 5.34 -12.52 3.45
CA THR A 96 5.79 -11.60 2.38
C THR A 96 5.78 -10.14 2.82
N LEU A 97 5.11 -9.80 3.92
CA LEU A 97 4.91 -8.42 4.36
C LEU A 97 6.24 -7.82 4.83
N GLU A 98 6.65 -6.76 4.16
CA GLU A 98 7.69 -5.83 4.59
C GLU A 98 6.98 -4.53 5.01
N PRO A 99 6.68 -4.32 6.30
CA PRO A 99 5.93 -3.15 6.75
C PRO A 99 6.57 -1.84 6.25
N PRO A 100 5.79 -0.83 5.88
CA PRO A 100 6.36 0.46 5.51
C PRO A 100 7.09 1.08 6.69
N SER A 101 8.22 1.72 6.40
CA SER A 101 9.06 2.36 7.40
C SER A 101 9.63 3.66 6.86
N ALA A 102 10.05 4.58 7.74
CA ALA A 102 10.76 5.78 7.29
C ALA A 102 11.95 5.40 6.36
N PRO A 103 12.21 6.16 5.29
CA PRO A 103 11.63 7.47 4.94
C PRO A 103 10.34 7.40 4.09
N GLU A 104 9.69 6.23 3.97
CA GLU A 104 8.41 6.13 3.25
C GLU A 104 7.34 7.01 3.92
N ASN A 105 6.47 7.63 3.13
CA ASN A 105 5.33 8.38 3.65
C ASN A 105 4.17 7.41 3.94
N PHE A 106 3.96 7.06 5.20
CA PHE A 106 2.95 6.09 5.60
C PHE A 106 2.29 6.43 6.93
N ILE A 107 1.08 5.90 7.12
CA ILE A 107 0.43 5.75 8.41
C ILE A 107 0.11 4.27 8.64
N THR A 108 0.13 3.85 9.91
CA THR A 108 -0.34 2.52 10.30
C THR A 108 -1.63 2.67 11.09
N VAL A 109 -2.69 1.98 10.65
CA VAL A 109 -4.00 2.02 11.27
C VAL A 109 -4.36 0.62 11.74
N SER A 110 -4.65 0.47 13.04
CA SER A 110 -4.98 -0.83 13.63
C SER A 110 -6.35 -1.32 13.19
N LEU A 111 -6.40 -2.57 12.74
CA LEU A 111 -7.61 -3.30 12.39
C LEU A 111 -8.41 -3.75 13.62
N GLU A 112 -7.89 -3.62 14.84
CA GLU A 112 -8.63 -3.91 16.08
C GLU A 112 -9.75 -2.90 16.34
N LYS A 113 -9.64 -1.71 15.74
CA LYS A 113 -10.64 -0.65 15.79
C LYS A 113 -11.90 -1.01 15.00
N SER A 114 -13.00 -0.32 15.32
CA SER A 114 -14.22 -0.40 14.52
C SER A 114 -14.02 0.26 13.15
N LEU A 115 -14.83 -0.12 12.15
CA LEU A 115 -14.75 0.47 10.81
C LEU A 115 -14.89 2.01 10.81
N PRO A 116 -15.83 2.62 11.57
CA PRO A 116 -15.91 4.07 11.65
C PRO A 116 -14.64 4.74 12.20
N GLU A 117 -14.02 4.15 13.22
CA GLU A 117 -12.78 4.68 13.80
C GLU A 117 -11.60 4.60 12.82
N ILE A 118 -11.49 3.47 12.09
CA ILE A 118 -10.48 3.29 11.03
C ILE A 118 -10.63 4.37 9.96
N VAL A 119 -11.86 4.61 9.51
CA VAL A 119 -12.14 5.63 8.47
C VAL A 119 -11.79 7.03 8.98
N LEU A 120 -12.23 7.40 10.19
CA LEU A 120 -11.95 8.71 10.78
C LEU A 120 -10.44 8.98 10.94
N GLU A 121 -9.67 7.97 11.33
CA GLU A 121 -8.22 8.09 11.48
C GLU A 121 -7.53 8.31 10.13
N ILE A 122 -7.95 7.59 9.08
CA ILE A 122 -7.43 7.76 7.73
C ILE A 122 -7.79 9.15 7.19
N GLU A 123 -9.04 9.59 7.35
CA GLU A 123 -9.49 10.93 6.94
C GLU A 123 -8.70 12.03 7.64
N SER A 124 -8.50 11.91 8.96
CA SER A 124 -7.73 12.89 9.73
C SER A 124 -6.27 12.95 9.26
N ALA A 125 -5.66 11.82 8.91
CA ALA A 125 -4.29 11.78 8.43
C ALA A 125 -4.14 12.39 7.03
N ILE A 126 -5.12 12.18 6.15
CA ILE A 126 -5.14 12.78 4.80
C ILE A 126 -5.30 14.30 4.87
N LEU A 127 -6.13 14.81 5.79
CA LEU A 127 -6.39 16.26 5.91
C LEU A 127 -5.29 17.05 6.63
N GLN A 128 -4.38 16.37 7.34
CA GLN A 128 -3.29 17.01 8.09
C GLN A 128 -1.96 17.07 7.33
N GLY A 129 -1.83 16.34 6.22
CA GLY A 129 -0.63 16.31 5.36
C GLY A 129 -0.70 17.30 4.21
#